data_AF-A0A662JBG5-F1
#
_entry.id   AF-A0A662JBG5-F1
#
_cell.length_a   1.000
_cell.length_b   1.000
_cell.length_c   1.000
_cell.angle_alpha   90.00
_cell.angle_beta   90.00
_cell.angle_gamma   90.00
#
_symmetry.space_group_name_H-M   'P 1'
#
loop_
_entity.id
_entity.type
_entity.pdbx_description
1 polymer ?
#
loop_
_entity_poly.entity_id
_entity_poly.type
_entity_poly.pdbx_seq_one_letter_code
_entity_poly.pdbx_strand_id
1 'polypeptide(L)'
;MTVAYLSLLEQIEKVLSEHPEIVVKALEAKPELIYSLLAKLTPWDKLATKEDLKLLVDLIDRRFEDINRRFEDVNRRFEDVNKRFEDMNKRFEILESNWNKRFEDLRYYIDRRVGFLEKLIVGLNVPILIGLITALIKLFI
;
A
#
# COMPACT_ATOMS: atom_id res chain seq x y z
N MET A 1 28.14 42.90 -48.67
CA MET A 1 28.88 41.61 -48.73
C MET A 1 28.17 40.51 -47.94
N THR A 2 27.68 40.80 -46.73
CA THR A 2 26.92 39.86 -45.87
C THR A 2 25.57 39.41 -46.46
N VAL A 3 24.78 40.32 -47.06
CA VAL A 3 23.47 40.00 -47.66
C VAL A 3 23.57 39.02 -48.84
N ALA A 4 24.61 39.15 -49.67
CA ALA A 4 24.85 38.24 -50.79
C ALA A 4 25.29 36.84 -50.32
N TYR A 5 26.04 36.77 -49.21
CA TYR A 5 26.47 35.51 -48.61
C TYR A 5 25.29 34.73 -48.00
N LEU A 6 24.40 35.42 -47.29
CA LEU A 6 23.17 34.84 -46.74
C LEU A 6 22.26 34.28 -47.86
N SER A 7 22.10 35.01 -48.97
CA SER A 7 21.31 34.56 -50.12
C SER A 7 21.91 33.32 -50.80
N LEU A 8 23.24 33.21 -50.87
CA LEU A 8 23.91 32.04 -51.43
C LEU A 8 23.73 30.80 -50.55
N LEU A 9 23.80 30.96 -49.22
CA LEU A 9 23.59 29.86 -48.28
C LEU A 9 22.16 29.31 -48.37
N GLU A 10 21.15 30.18 -48.44
CA GLU A 10 19.74 29.78 -48.63
C GLU A 10 19.54 28.99 -49.93
N GLN A 11 20.18 29.41 -51.03
CA GLN A 11 20.09 28.70 -52.30
C GLN A 11 20.74 27.32 -52.23
N ILE A 12 21.90 27.20 -51.57
CA ILE A 12 22.57 25.92 -51.36
C ILE A 12 21.72 25.01 -50.48
N GLU A 13 21.16 25.53 -49.39
CA GLU A 13 20.30 24.78 -48.48
C GLU A 13 19.04 24.25 -49.18
N LYS A 14 18.43 25.09 -50.03
CA LYS A 14 17.29 24.69 -50.85
C LYS A 14 17.63 23.54 -51.79
N VAL A 15 18.74 23.65 -52.54
CA VAL A 15 19.17 22.60 -53.49
C VAL A 15 19.51 21.30 -52.76
N LEU A 16 20.19 21.36 -51.62
CA LEU A 16 20.51 20.16 -50.83
C LEU A 16 19.28 19.50 -50.22
N SER A 17 18.25 20.29 -49.88
CA SER A 17 16.97 19.79 -49.36
C SER A 17 16.15 19.10 -50.45
N GLU A 18 16.18 19.64 -51.67
CA GLU A 18 15.50 19.06 -52.84
C GLU A 18 16.25 17.83 -53.39
N HIS A 19 17.58 17.74 -53.19
CA HIS A 19 18.46 16.71 -53.74
C HIS A 19 19.46 16.15 -52.70
N PRO A 20 19.00 15.36 -51.71
CA PRO A 20 19.87 14.81 -50.65
C PRO A 20 20.91 13.81 -51.17
N GLU A 21 20.70 13.20 -52.34
CA GLU A 21 21.66 12.32 -53.01
C GLU A 21 23.00 13.01 -53.33
N ILE A 22 23.00 14.34 -53.46
CA ILE A 22 24.21 15.14 -53.65
C ILE A 22 25.12 15.02 -52.42
N VAL A 23 24.53 15.03 -51.22
CA VAL A 23 25.26 14.85 -49.96
C VAL A 23 25.81 13.43 -49.88
N VAL A 24 25.00 12.42 -50.20
CA VAL A 24 25.43 11.02 -50.16
C VAL A 24 26.61 10.78 -51.11
N LYS A 25 26.52 11.24 -52.37
CA LYS A 25 27.61 11.15 -53.35
C LYS A 25 28.86 11.91 -52.91
N ALA A 26 28.70 13.08 -52.29
CA ALA A 26 29.82 13.84 -51.75
C ALA A 26 30.52 13.12 -50.59
N LEU A 27 29.75 12.43 -49.73
CA LEU A 27 30.28 11.62 -48.64
C LEU A 27 30.92 10.32 -49.14
N GLU A 28 30.38 9.70 -50.20
CA GLU A 28 30.99 8.51 -50.84
C GLU A 28 32.31 8.86 -51.53
N ALA A 29 32.36 10.01 -52.20
CA ALA A 29 33.57 10.49 -52.87
C ALA A 29 34.66 10.94 -51.89
N LYS A 30 34.28 11.39 -50.69
CA LYS A 30 35.20 11.80 -49.61
C LYS A 30 34.70 11.34 -48.24
N PRO A 31 34.91 10.06 -47.89
CA PRO A 31 34.47 9.50 -46.61
C PRO A 31 35.09 10.21 -45.39
N GLU A 32 36.23 10.88 -45.57
CA GLU A 32 36.91 11.67 -44.52
C GLU A 32 36.02 12.80 -43.97
N LEU A 33 35.07 13.28 -44.79
CA LEU A 33 34.10 14.29 -44.37
C LEU A 33 33.24 13.76 -43.21
N ILE A 34 32.90 12.47 -43.19
CA ILE A 34 32.12 11.86 -42.09
C ILE A 34 32.88 12.00 -40.77
N TYR A 35 34.16 11.62 -40.73
CA TYR A 35 34.99 11.74 -39.52
C TYR A 35 35.14 13.20 -39.08
N SER A 36 35.33 14.12 -40.03
CA SER A 36 35.43 15.56 -39.73
C SER A 36 34.12 16.16 -39.21
N LEU A 37 32.98 15.70 -39.72
CA LEU A 37 31.65 16.12 -39.31
C LEU A 37 31.30 15.54 -37.94
N LEU A 38 31.56 14.25 -37.70
CA LEU A 38 31.36 13.60 -36.41
C LEU A 38 32.19 14.27 -35.31
N ALA A 39 33.46 14.58 -35.58
CA ALA A 39 34.31 15.31 -34.63
C ALA A 39 33.81 16.73 -34.32
N LYS A 40 33.10 17.39 -35.26
CA LYS A 40 32.50 18.71 -35.06
C LYS A 40 31.14 18.65 -34.36
N LEU A 41 30.30 17.67 -34.70
CA LEU A 41 28.94 17.51 -34.18
C LEU A 41 28.95 16.92 -32.77
N THR A 42 29.81 15.94 -32.51
CA THR A 42 30.00 15.29 -31.21
C THR A 42 31.50 15.14 -30.96
N PRO A 43 32.12 16.14 -30.31
CA PRO A 43 33.51 16.04 -29.87
C PRO A 43 33.69 14.79 -29.01
N TRP A 44 34.70 13.98 -29.32
CA TRP A 44 34.94 12.68 -28.68
C TRP A 44 35.19 12.80 -27.16
N ASP A 45 35.65 13.96 -26.70
CA ASP A 45 35.80 14.35 -25.29
C ASP A 45 34.49 14.49 -24.52
N LYS A 46 33.35 14.61 -25.22
CA LYS A 46 32.01 14.70 -24.60
C LYS A 46 31.29 13.36 -24.51
N LEU A 47 31.86 12.30 -25.06
CA LEU A 47 31.27 10.97 -25.00
C LEU A 47 31.65 10.30 -23.68
N ALA A 48 30.70 9.58 -23.08
CA ALA A 48 30.95 8.79 -21.88
C ALA A 48 32.00 7.72 -22.18
N THR A 49 33.02 7.65 -21.34
CA THR A 49 34.08 6.63 -21.43
C THR A 49 33.61 5.33 -20.79
N LYS A 50 34.36 4.25 -21.03
CA LYS A 50 34.13 2.96 -20.36
C LYS A 50 34.28 3.10 -18.83
N GLU A 51 35.20 3.96 -18.40
CA GLU A 51 35.45 4.29 -17.01
C GLU A 51 34.25 5.01 -16.38
N ASP A 52 33.66 5.98 -17.08
CA ASP A 52 32.44 6.68 -16.61
C ASP A 52 31.27 5.70 -16.44
N LEU A 53 31.09 4.80 -17.41
CA LEU A 53 30.08 3.75 -17.33
C LEU A 53 30.34 2.79 -16.16
N LYS A 54 31.60 2.43 -15.92
CA LYS A 54 31.97 1.58 -14.79
C LYS A 54 31.66 2.27 -13.45
N LEU A 55 32.02 3.55 -13.31
CA LEU A 55 31.69 4.34 -12.11
C LEU A 55 30.18 4.44 -11.89
N LEU A 56 29.40 4.60 -12.97
CA LEU A 56 27.95 4.63 -12.89
C LEU A 56 27.39 3.29 -12.43
N VAL A 57 27.87 2.17 -12.96
CA VAL A 57 27.45 0.83 -12.55
C VAL A 57 27.80 0.58 -11.08
N ASP A 58 29.03 0.88 -10.67
CA ASP A 58 29.46 0.73 -9.26
C ASP A 58 28.60 1.59 -8.31
N LEU A 59 28.21 2.80 -8.73
CA LEU A 59 27.30 3.66 -7.98
C LEU A 59 25.90 3.04 -7.89
N ILE A 60 25.39 2.51 -9.00
CA ILE A 60 24.08 1.83 -9.06
C ILE A 60 24.07 0.62 -8.14
N ASP A 61 25.10 -0.22 -8.17
CA ASP A 61 25.22 -1.41 -7.32
C ASP A 61 25.20 -1.03 -5.84
N ARG A 62 25.98 -0.03 -5.42
CA ARG A 62 25.95 0.50 -4.05
C ARG A 62 24.58 1.02 -3.63
N ARG A 63 23.85 1.66 -4.55
CA ARG A 63 22.49 2.15 -4.29
C ARG A 63 21.51 0.98 -4.13
N PHE A 64 21.64 -0.08 -4.91
CA PHE A 64 20.85 -1.29 -4.75
C PHE A 64 21.16 -2.03 -3.45
N GLU A 65 22.42 -2.11 -3.03
CA GLU A 65 22.79 -2.67 -1.73
C GLU A 65 22.20 -1.87 -0.55
N ASP A 66 22.18 -0.54 -0.64
CA ASP A 66 21.51 0.31 0.36
C ASP A 66 20.00 0.07 0.39
N ILE A 67 19.36 -0.02 -0.79
CA ILE A 67 17.94 -0.35 -0.90
C ILE A 67 17.64 -1.71 -0.26
N ASN A 68 18.44 -2.73 -0.54
CA ASN A 68 18.27 -4.07 0.03
C ASN A 68 18.34 -4.04 1.56
N ARG A 69 19.34 -3.36 2.13
CA ARG A 69 19.46 -3.19 3.59
C ARG A 69 18.24 -2.50 4.21
N ARG A 70 17.69 -1.48 3.53
CA ARG A 70 16.46 -0.81 3.98
C ARG A 70 15.25 -1.73 3.92
N PHE A 71 15.14 -2.59 2.90
CA PHE A 71 14.08 -3.60 2.83
C PHE A 71 14.19 -4.65 3.93
N GLU A 72 15.40 -5.10 4.26
CA GLU A 72 15.62 -5.99 5.41
C GLU A 72 15.19 -5.34 6.73
N ASP A 73 15.47 -4.05 6.92
CA ASP A 73 15.00 -3.31 8.10
C ASP A 73 13.47 -3.21 8.17
N VAL A 74 12.84 -2.93 7.03
CA VAL A 74 11.38 -2.91 6.91
C VAL A 74 10.78 -4.27 7.27
N ASN A 75 11.36 -5.37 6.77
CA ASN A 75 10.89 -6.73 7.08
C ASN A 75 10.95 -7.01 8.59
N ARG A 76 12.07 -6.67 9.25
CA ARG A 76 12.20 -6.83 10.71
C ARG A 76 11.15 -6.03 11.49
N ARG A 77 10.83 -4.81 11.04
CA ARG A 77 9.77 -4.00 11.65
C ARG A 77 8.39 -4.60 11.44
N PHE A 78 8.12 -5.20 10.28
CA PHE A 78 6.86 -5.92 10.04
C PHE A 78 6.73 -7.17 10.92
N GLU A 79 7.82 -7.90 11.16
CA GLU A 79 7.82 -9.03 12.10
C GLU A 79 7.48 -8.59 13.53
N ASP A 80 8.03 -7.45 14.00
CA ASP A 80 7.68 -6.88 15.31
C ASP A 80 6.19 -6.48 15.38
N VAL A 81 5.68 -5.84 14.33
CA VAL A 81 4.26 -5.49 14.23
C VAL A 81 3.38 -6.74 14.31
N ASN A 82 3.73 -7.82 13.59
CA ASN A 82 2.99 -9.07 13.64
C ASN A 82 2.95 -9.66 15.06
N LYS A 83 4.08 -9.67 15.78
CA LYS A 83 4.12 -10.14 17.18
C LYS A 83 3.22 -9.31 18.09
N ARG A 84 3.17 -7.99 17.89
CA ARG A 84 2.28 -7.10 18.66
C ARG A 84 0.81 -7.37 18.36
N PHE A 85 0.45 -7.63 17.10
CA PHE A 85 -0.90 -8.04 16.74
C PHE A 85 -1.29 -9.39 17.35
N GLU A 86 -0.39 -10.36 17.38
CA GLU A 86 -0.62 -11.64 18.07
C GLU A 86 -0.86 -11.46 19.57
N ASP A 87 -0.08 -10.61 20.25
CA ASP A 87 -0.30 -10.29 21.66
C ASP A 87 -1.65 -9.59 21.89
N MET A 88 -2.01 -8.66 21.01
CA MET A 88 -3.33 -8.01 21.07
C MET A 88 -4.46 -9.02 20.92
N ASN A 89 -4.37 -9.94 19.96
CA ASN A 89 -5.39 -10.98 19.76
C ASN A 89 -5.57 -11.83 21.02
N LYS A 90 -4.47 -12.28 21.64
CA LYS A 90 -4.53 -13.03 22.92
C LYS A 90 -5.21 -12.23 24.03
N ARG A 91 -4.91 -10.93 24.15
CA ARG A 91 -5.58 -10.06 25.13
C ARG A 91 -7.07 -9.93 24.85
N PHE A 92 -7.47 -9.81 23.58
CA PHE A 92 -8.88 -9.78 23.19
C PHE A 92 -9.59 -11.09 23.52
N GLU A 93 -9.00 -12.23 23.23
CA GLU A 93 -9.56 -13.55 23.60
C GLU A 93 -9.76 -13.68 25.11
N ILE A 94 -8.79 -13.23 25.92
CA ILE A 94 -8.89 -13.22 27.38
C ILE A 94 -10.02 -12.28 27.84
N LEU A 95 -10.12 -11.09 27.26
CA LEU A 95 -11.19 -10.14 27.58
C LEU A 95 -12.57 -10.73 27.25
N GLU A 96 -12.72 -11.33 26.07
CA GLU A 96 -13.96 -12.00 25.65
C GLU A 96 -14.33 -13.15 26.59
N SER A 97 -13.37 -14.01 26.93
CA SER A 97 -13.57 -15.11 27.89
C SER A 97 -14.03 -14.59 29.25
N ASN A 98 -13.38 -13.54 29.76
CA ASN A 98 -13.74 -12.94 31.05
C ASN A 98 -15.12 -12.29 31.02
N TRP A 99 -15.50 -11.66 29.91
CA TRP A 99 -16.83 -11.07 29.72
C TRP A 99 -17.91 -12.14 29.69
N ASN A 100 -17.69 -13.22 28.95
CA ASN A 100 -18.61 -14.35 28.88
C ASN A 100 -18.84 -14.97 30.26
N LYS A 101 -17.77 -15.20 31.04
CA LYS A 101 -17.89 -15.70 32.43
C LYS A 101 -18.70 -14.77 33.32
N ARG A 102 -18.39 -13.47 33.31
CA ARG A 102 -19.14 -12.48 34.11
C ARG A 102 -20.61 -12.39 33.71
N PHE A 103 -20.89 -12.52 32.42
CA PHE A 103 -22.26 -12.51 31.92
C PHE A 103 -23.03 -13.76 32.35
N GLU A 104 -22.38 -14.93 32.32
CA GLU A 104 -22.94 -16.18 32.82
C GLU A 104 -23.24 -16.12 34.32
N ASP A 105 -22.29 -15.60 35.11
CA ASP A 105 -22.46 -15.37 36.56
C ASP A 105 -23.65 -14.44 36.84
N LEU A 106 -23.76 -13.35 36.07
CA LEU A 106 -24.87 -12.40 36.19
C LEU A 106 -26.21 -13.05 35.85
N ARG A 107 -26.26 -13.82 34.75
CA ARG A 107 -27.46 -14.55 34.32
C ARG A 107 -27.91 -15.52 35.42
N TYR A 108 -26.98 -16.31 35.97
CA TYR A 108 -27.26 -17.23 37.07
C TYR A 108 -27.83 -16.52 38.30
N TYR A 109 -27.24 -15.39 38.69
CA TYR A 109 -27.72 -14.60 39.83
C TYR A 109 -29.12 -14.02 39.61
N ILE A 110 -29.40 -13.50 38.41
CA ILE A 110 -30.71 -12.98 38.04
C ILE A 110 -31.75 -14.10 38.06
N ASP A 111 -31.47 -15.23 37.41
CA ASP A 111 -32.38 -16.38 37.35
C ASP A 111 -32.72 -16.88 38.76
N ARG A 112 -31.74 -16.93 39.66
CA ARG A 112 -31.97 -17.30 41.07
C ARG A 112 -32.89 -16.30 41.81
N ARG A 113 -32.69 -15.00 41.60
CA ARG A 113 -33.52 -13.96 42.26
C ARG A 113 -34.93 -13.93 41.69
N VAL A 114 -35.06 -13.99 40.37
CA VAL A 114 -36.36 -14.02 39.69
C VAL A 114 -37.13 -15.26 40.12
N GLY A 115 -36.51 -16.44 40.12
CA GLY A 115 -37.17 -17.68 40.57
C GLY A 115 -37.59 -17.65 42.05
N PHE A 116 -36.86 -16.93 42.91
CA PHE A 116 -37.30 -16.71 44.29
C PHE A 116 -38.54 -15.81 44.36
N LEU A 117 -38.55 -14.70 43.62
CA LEU A 117 -39.71 -13.79 43.55
C LEU A 117 -40.94 -14.48 42.96
N GLU A 118 -40.79 -15.28 41.90
CA GLU A 118 -41.87 -16.08 41.33
C GLU A 118 -42.49 -17.01 42.37
N LYS A 119 -41.66 -17.71 43.15
CA LYS A 119 -42.14 -18.59 44.24
C LYS A 119 -42.88 -17.81 45.34
N LEU A 120 -42.39 -16.63 45.72
CA LEU A 120 -43.09 -15.79 46.71
C LEU A 120 -44.45 -15.32 46.19
N ILE A 121 -44.50 -14.83 44.95
CA ILE A 121 -45.74 -14.34 44.33
C ILE A 121 -46.77 -15.48 44.23
N VAL A 122 -46.35 -16.66 43.74
CA VAL A 122 -47.22 -17.83 43.67
C VAL A 122 -47.66 -18.28 45.07
N GLY A 123 -46.72 -18.37 46.02
CA GLY A 123 -47.00 -18.80 47.39
C GLY A 123 -47.94 -17.88 48.17
N LEU A 124 -47.94 -16.57 47.89
CA LEU A 124 -48.86 -15.62 48.50
C LEU A 124 -50.23 -15.58 47.79
N ASN A 125 -50.24 -15.64 46.45
CA ASN A 125 -51.49 -15.53 45.68
C ASN A 125 -52.35 -16.80 45.73
N VAL A 126 -51.74 -17.99 45.73
CA VAL A 126 -52.47 -19.27 45.70
C VAL A 126 -53.38 -19.45 46.93
N PRO A 127 -52.95 -19.26 48.19
CA PRO A 127 -53.81 -19.40 49.36
C PRO A 127 -54.97 -18.41 49.40
N ILE A 128 -54.75 -17.18 48.94
CA ILE A 128 -55.81 -16.15 48.86
C ILE A 128 -56.90 -16.60 47.88
N LEU A 129 -56.51 -17.07 46.70
CA LEU A 129 -57.45 -17.61 45.71
C LEU A 129 -58.22 -18.83 46.26
N ILE A 130 -57.54 -19.75 46.93
CA ILE A 130 -58.18 -20.91 47.58
C ILE A 130 -59.21 -20.44 48.63
N GLY A 131 -58.85 -19.46 49.45
CA GLY A 131 -59.74 -18.89 50.48
C GLY A 131 -60.99 -18.25 49.86
N LEU A 132 -60.82 -17.44 48.81
CA LEU A 132 -61.94 -16.83 48.08
C LEU A 132 -62.86 -17.88 47.45
N ILE A 133 -62.29 -18.91 46.81
CA ILE A 133 -63.06 -20.02 46.23
C ILE A 133 -63.86 -20.74 47.33
N THR A 134 -63.23 -21.03 48.47
CA THR A 134 -63.88 -21.73 49.59
C THR A 134 -65.02 -20.89 50.18
N ALA A 135 -64.83 -19.58 50.33
CA ALA A 135 -65.85 -18.66 50.82
C ALA A 135 -67.03 -18.57 49.85
N LEU A 136 -66.76 -18.50 48.54
CA LEU A 136 -67.80 -18.50 47.51
C LEU A 136 -68.62 -19.80 47.53
N ILE A 137 -67.98 -20.97 47.62
CA ILE A 137 -68.69 -22.26 47.70
C ILE A 137 -69.66 -22.29 48.89
N LYS A 138 -69.23 -21.79 50.06
CA LYS A 138 -70.08 -21.71 51.26
C LYS A 138 -71.29 -20.78 51.14
N LEU A 139 -71.27 -19.82 50.21
CA LEU A 139 -72.41 -18.92 49.99
C LEU A 139 -73.51 -19.53 49.13
N PHE A 140 -73.20 -20.59 48.37
CA PHE A 140 -74.13 -21.23 47.43
C PHE A 140 -74.61 -22.63 47.88
N ILE A 141 -74.15 -23.12 49.03
CA ILE A 141 -74.61 -24.35 49.70
C ILE A 141 -75.39 -23.94 50.94
#